data_AF-A0A7X9CBF2-F1
#
_entry.id   AF-A0A7X9CBF2-F1
#
_cell.length_a   1.000
_cell.length_b   1.000
_cell.length_c   1.000
_cell.angle_alpha   90.00
_cell.angle_beta   90.00
_cell.angle_gamma   90.00
#
_symmetry.space_group_name_H-M   'P 1'
#
loop_
_entity.id
_entity.type
_entity.pdbx_description
1 polymer ?
#
loop_
_entity_poly.entity_id
_entity_poly.type
_entity_poly.pdbx_seq_one_letter_code
_entity_poly.pdbx_strand_id
1 'polypeptide(L)' 'MTVDDHQVRQDGSTRPGIDSPLFDALIGARKMFSRSERISEDNRETHKVGGRSGDSFYRERWSHDKVVRSTHG' A
#
# COMPACT_ATOMS: atom_id res chain seq x y z
N MET A 1 10.25 49.10 -1.53
CA MET A 1 8.90 49.10 -0.92
C MET A 1 8.08 48.12 -1.75
N THR A 2 8.32 46.81 -1.57
CA THR A 2 7.57 45.93 -0.63
C THR A 2 6.12 45.85 -1.14
N VAL A 3 5.61 44.73 -1.65
CA VAL A 3 5.63 43.39 -1.06
C VAL A 3 5.46 42.34 -2.16
N ASP A 4 6.15 41.22 -2.04
CA ASP A 4 5.67 39.92 -2.51
C ASP A 4 4.21 39.70 -2.09
N ASP A 5 3.37 39.18 -2.97
CA ASP A 5 2.19 38.45 -2.51
C ASP A 5 2.17 37.06 -3.15
N HIS A 6 2.79 36.17 -2.38
CA HIS A 6 2.77 34.73 -2.50
C HIS A 6 1.35 34.19 -2.27
N GLN A 7 0.44 34.13 -3.24
CA GLN A 7 -0.80 33.37 -3.05
C GLN A 7 -1.32 32.63 -4.30
N VAL A 8 -0.80 31.43 -4.54
CA VAL A 8 -1.64 30.23 -4.60
C VAL A 8 -0.95 29.12 -3.81
N ARG A 9 -0.95 29.22 -2.48
CA ARG A 9 -0.88 28.03 -1.64
C ARG A 9 -2.30 27.70 -1.24
N GLN A 10 -2.95 26.85 -2.02
CA GLN A 10 -4.10 26.10 -1.52
C GLN A 10 -3.60 24.92 -0.70
N ASP A 11 -2.90 25.20 0.40
CA ASP A 11 -2.74 24.24 1.50
C ASP A 11 -4.03 24.30 2.34
N GLY A 12 -5.12 23.81 1.75
CA GLY A 12 -6.47 23.90 2.30
C GLY A 12 -7.02 22.52 2.65
N SER A 13 -6.41 21.87 3.63
CA SER A 13 -6.70 20.50 4.08
C SER A 13 -6.60 19.46 2.94
N THR A 14 -5.41 18.91 2.74
CA THR A 14 -5.25 17.71 1.92
C THR A 14 -5.94 16.57 2.64
N ARG A 15 -7.26 16.44 2.46
CA ARG A 15 -7.95 15.19 2.76
C ARG A 15 -7.18 14.11 2.00
N PRO A 16 -6.72 13.05 2.69
CA PRO A 16 -6.08 11.94 2.01
C PRO A 16 -7.00 11.46 0.88
N GLY A 17 -6.53 11.53 -0.37
CA GLY A 17 -7.36 11.23 -1.54
C GLY A 17 -6.66 11.51 -2.86
N ILE A 18 -7.35 11.26 -3.96
CA ILE A 18 -6.88 11.58 -5.32
C ILE A 18 -7.06 13.09 -5.57
N ASP A 19 -6.09 13.73 -6.22
CA ASP A 19 -6.05 15.19 -6.45
C ASP A 19 -7.24 15.76 -7.26
N SER A 20 -8.09 14.91 -7.84
CA SER A 20 -9.25 15.30 -8.65
C SER A 20 -10.55 14.64 -8.16
N PRO A 21 -11.63 15.42 -7.96
CA PRO A 21 -12.94 14.90 -7.56
C PRO A 21 -13.55 13.88 -8.55
N LEU A 22 -13.28 14.04 -9.86
CA LEU A 22 -13.78 13.11 -10.87
C LEU A 22 -13.11 11.74 -10.74
N PHE A 23 -11.78 11.73 -10.57
CA PHE A 23 -11.04 10.48 -10.41
C PHE A 23 -11.41 9.79 -9.09
N ASP A 24 -11.60 10.54 -8.02
CA ASP A 24 -12.04 9.98 -6.74
C ASP A 24 -13.42 9.31 -6.85
N ALA A 25 -14.37 9.92 -7.57
CA ALA A 25 -15.69 9.32 -7.82
C ALA A 25 -15.61 8.03 -8.66
N LEU A 26 -14.78 8.01 -9.71
CA LEU A 26 -14.59 6.83 -10.56
C LEU A 26 -13.95 5.66 -9.79
N ILE A 27 -12.93 5.94 -8.98
CA ILE A 27 -12.25 4.92 -8.17
C ILE A 27 -13.16 4.46 -7.02
N GLY A 28 -13.92 5.38 -6.42
CA GLY A 28 -14.95 5.05 -5.44
C GLY A 28 -16.01 4.09 -6.01
N ALA A 29 -16.44 4.29 -7.26
CA ALA A 29 -17.38 3.39 -7.93
C ALA A 29 -16.81 1.97 -8.13
N ARG A 30 -15.51 1.83 -8.43
CA ARG A 30 -14.83 0.52 -8.53
C ARG A 30 -14.96 -0.31 -7.25
N LYS A 31 -14.94 0.32 -6.06
CA LYS A 31 -15.06 -0.35 -4.76
C LYS A 31 -16.33 -1.20 -4.66
N MET A 32 -17.43 -0.77 -5.27
CA MET A 32 -18.71 -1.49 -5.24
C MET A 32 -18.66 -2.85 -5.95
N PHE A 33 -17.71 -3.02 -6.88
CA PHE A 33 -17.52 -4.26 -7.64
C PHE A 33 -16.40 -5.14 -7.07
N SER A 34 -15.56 -4.62 -6.15
CA SER A 34 -14.41 -5.32 -5.57
C SER A 34 -14.69 -5.76 -4.13
N ARG A 35 -15.59 -6.74 -3.97
CA ARG A 35 -16.18 -7.13 -2.67
C ARG A 35 -15.23 -7.81 -1.68
N SER A 36 -14.04 -8.25 -2.09
CA SER A 36 -13.16 -9.08 -1.24
C SER A 36 -11.92 -8.38 -0.70
N GLU A 37 -11.59 -7.17 -1.16
CA GLU A 37 -10.34 -6.50 -0.78
C GLU A 37 -10.61 -5.26 0.07
N ARG A 38 -9.80 -5.06 1.13
CA ARG A 38 -9.89 -3.84 1.93
C ARG A 38 -9.20 -2.72 1.15
N ILE A 39 -9.87 -1.60 0.96
CA ILE A 39 -9.32 -0.44 0.25
C ILE A 39 -9.04 0.65 1.29
N SER A 40 -7.89 1.33 1.17
CA SER A 40 -7.54 2.48 2.00
C SER A 40 -8.57 3.62 1.89
N GLU A 41 -8.70 4.43 2.93
CA GLU A 41 -9.67 5.55 2.98
C GLU A 41 -9.42 6.60 1.89
N ASP A 42 -8.18 6.74 1.45
CA ASP A 42 -7.74 7.66 0.39
C ASP A 42 -7.81 7.06 -1.02
N ASN A 43 -8.34 5.83 -1.15
CA ASN A 43 -8.45 5.08 -2.40
C ASN A 43 -7.12 4.76 -3.12
N ARG A 44 -5.96 4.84 -2.45
CA ARG A 44 -4.64 4.61 -3.09
C ARG A 44 -4.14 3.18 -2.99
N GLU A 45 -4.59 2.45 -1.97
CA GLU A 45 -4.09 1.12 -1.67
C GLU A 45 -5.20 0.09 -1.60
N THR A 46 -4.84 -1.16 -1.89
CA THR A 46 -5.73 -2.30 -1.73
C THR A 46 -5.00 -3.41 -0.99
N HIS A 47 -5.53 -3.81 0.16
CA HIS A 47 -4.97 -4.84 1.02
C HIS A 47 -5.67 -6.16 0.77
N LYS A 48 -4.86 -7.18 0.46
CA LYS A 48 -5.29 -8.56 0.34
C LYS A 48 -4.79 -9.35 1.55
N VAL A 49 -5.67 -10.17 2.12
CA VAL A 49 -5.33 -11.05 3.24
C VAL A 49 -5.34 -12.48 2.73
N GLY A 50 -4.29 -13.25 3.06
CA GLY A 50 -4.14 -14.63 2.60
C GLY A 50 -3.45 -14.75 1.25
N GLY A 51 -3.64 -15.89 0.57
CA GLY A 51 -2.98 -16.17 -0.72
C GLY A 51 -1.46 -16.42 -0.64
N ARG A 52 -0.91 -16.52 0.57
CA ARG A 52 0.53 -16.68 0.83
C ARG A 52 0.97 -18.13 1.05
N SER A 53 0.12 -19.10 0.70
CA SER A 53 0.45 -20.52 0.83
C SER A 53 1.68 -20.91 0.01
N GLY A 54 1.89 -20.28 -1.15
CA GLY A 54 3.08 -20.49 -1.98
C GLY A 54 4.41 -20.16 -1.28
N ASP A 55 4.39 -19.30 -0.26
CA ASP A 55 5.59 -18.99 0.52
C ASP A 55 6.05 -20.18 1.37
N SER A 56 5.17 -21.16 1.66
CA SER A 56 5.52 -22.30 2.52
C SER A 56 6.68 -23.09 1.92
N PHE A 57 6.72 -23.24 0.60
CA PHE A 57 7.83 -23.88 -0.12
C PHE A 57 9.20 -23.34 0.30
N TYR A 58 9.35 -22.01 0.35
CA TYR A 58 10.63 -21.40 0.72
C TYR A 58 10.91 -21.48 2.22
N ARG A 59 9.89 -21.41 3.07
CA ARG A 59 10.04 -21.58 4.52
C ARG A 59 10.48 -23.00 4.87
N GLU A 60 9.84 -24.00 4.25
CA GLU A 60 10.16 -25.41 4.42
C GLU A 60 11.56 -25.72 3.91
N ARG A 61 11.92 -25.23 2.71
CA ARG A 61 13.27 -25.44 2.14
C ARG A 61 14.40 -24.86 3.00
N TRP A 62 14.13 -23.76 3.72
CA TRP A 62 15.10 -23.14 4.63
C TRP A 62 14.99 -23.63 6.08
N SER A 63 14.00 -24.47 6.38
CA SER A 63 13.95 -25.18 7.65
C SER A 63 15.01 -26.27 7.68
N HIS A 64 15.62 -26.49 8.85
CA HIS A 64 16.59 -27.54 9.07
C HIS A 64 16.34 -28.13 10.44
N ASP A 65 16.54 -29.44 10.60
CA ASP A 65 16.37 -30.10 11.89
C ASP A 65 17.43 -29.68 12.90
N LYS A 66 18.66 -29.48 12.44
CA LYS A 66 19.79 -29.05 13.27
C LYS A 66 20.88 -28.37 12.46
N VAL A 67 21.66 -27.54 13.14
CA VAL A 67 22.88 -26.93 12.63
C VAL A 67 24.05 -27.40 13.50
N VAL A 68 25.11 -27.89 12.88
CA VAL A 68 26.32 -28.40 13.57
C VAL A 68 27.55 -27.68 13.03
N ARG A 69 28.48 -27.33 13.92
CA ARG A 69 29.75 -26.69 13.54
C ARG A 69 30.71 -27.72 12.97
N SER A 70 31.40 -27.34 11.89
CA SER A 70 32.50 -28.10 11.28
C SER A 70 33.66 -27.16 11.00
N THR A 71 34.85 -27.74 10.89
CA THR A 71 36.04 -27.05 10.36
C THR A 71 36.25 -27.46 8.90
N HIS A 72 36.89 -26.58 8.10
CA HIS A 72 37.34 -26.93 6.74
C HIS A 72 38.77 -27.48 6.85
N GLY A 73 39.04 -28.59 6.16
CA GLY A 73 40.35 -29.25 6.13
C GLY A 73 41.22 -28.77 4.98
#